data_AF-A0A917ND35-F1
#
_entry.id   AF-A0A917ND35-F1
#
_cell.length_a   1.000
_cell.length_b   1.000
_cell.length_c   1.000
_cell.angle_alpha   90.00
_cell.angle_beta   90.00
_cell.angle_gamma   90.00
#
_symmetry.space_group_name_H-M   'P 1'
#
loop_
_entity.id
_entity.type
_entity.pdbx_description
1 polymer ?
#
loop_
_entity_poly.entity_id
_entity_poly.type
_entity_poly.pdbx_seq_one_letter_code
_entity_poly.pdbx_strand_id
1 'polypeptide(L)'
;MRQPRIFGYLFNCGLHLITPELKNEISQYAKNKNYNNQHNDAYHLLKDCFADFYGFNKKEFSWEVLDEILAEYNPFETQLILGPVLRRFMESKIPPENVLKTFYPNPSDRMGFTTINEDGRYRNLGPDELGCFVTKHLGFTIIYQKEAQSPQNINADNPITQIYIHHHGSLDKGHWERTSDVTQIDGSVLSKPFQDIALKFGEGQRQTTLDALEDLKHKINPNIHLQHRITFNAQARPDPAPNYSFLLKAGAFLASALCVAAFAVAALAWVGLVVIGSIAAPPAAAAFALAGLGAGVCAYGLFKTSQRDNSTIEPQPAYHKLV
;
A
#
# COMPACT_ATOMS: atom_id res chain seq x y z
N MET A 1 -2.60 26.18 -6.43
CA MET A 1 -1.48 25.22 -6.55
C MET A 1 -2.07 23.92 -7.08
N ARG A 2 -1.43 23.28 -8.07
CA ARG A 2 -1.85 21.95 -8.57
C ARG A 2 -1.69 20.90 -7.46
N GLN A 3 -2.54 19.88 -7.43
CA GLN A 3 -2.59 18.90 -6.36
C GLN A 3 -1.78 17.64 -6.71
N PRO A 4 -0.95 17.11 -5.82
CA PRO A 4 -0.10 15.96 -6.14
C PRO A 4 -0.93 14.69 -6.40
N ARG A 5 -0.52 13.88 -7.39
CA ARG A 5 -1.05 12.52 -7.60
C ARG A 5 -0.78 11.65 -6.36
N ILE A 6 -1.68 10.74 -5.99
CA ILE A 6 -1.50 9.92 -4.78
C ILE A 6 -1.09 8.50 -5.16
N PHE A 7 0.03 8.03 -4.61
CA PHE A 7 0.43 6.64 -4.75
C PHE A 7 -0.12 5.80 -3.60
N GLY A 8 -0.85 4.75 -3.93
CA GLY A 8 -1.46 3.82 -2.97
C GLY A 8 -0.54 2.71 -2.48
N TYR A 9 0.79 2.91 -2.48
CA TYR A 9 1.77 1.83 -2.20
C TYR A 9 1.53 1.12 -0.85
N LEU A 10 1.07 1.86 0.17
CA LEU A 10 0.77 1.34 1.51
C LEU A 10 -0.73 1.31 1.85
N PHE A 11 -1.62 1.51 0.87
CA PHE A 11 -3.08 1.64 1.14
C PHE A 11 -3.40 2.77 2.13
N ASN A 12 -2.67 3.88 1.99
CA ASN A 12 -2.78 5.09 2.80
C ASN A 12 -3.42 6.26 2.04
N CYS A 13 -4.12 6.01 0.93
CA CYS A 13 -4.61 7.08 0.04
C CYS A 13 -5.42 8.16 0.80
N GLY A 14 -6.32 7.75 1.70
CA GLY A 14 -7.07 8.68 2.55
C GLY A 14 -6.18 9.52 3.48
N LEU A 15 -5.14 8.93 4.08
CA LEU A 15 -4.17 9.63 4.93
C LEU A 15 -3.29 10.60 4.13
N HIS A 16 -2.98 10.26 2.88
CA HIS A 16 -2.17 11.10 2.01
C HIS A 16 -2.92 12.39 1.60
N LEU A 17 -4.24 12.33 1.48
CA LEU A 17 -5.08 13.46 1.08
C LEU A 17 -5.05 14.61 2.09
N ILE A 18 -4.84 14.31 3.37
CA ILE A 18 -4.81 15.29 4.47
C ILE A 18 -3.43 15.87 4.75
N THR A 19 -2.39 15.33 4.11
CA THR A 19 -0.99 15.71 4.36
C THR A 19 -0.71 17.22 4.15
N PRO A 20 -1.26 17.90 3.13
CA PRO A 20 -1.01 19.33 2.96
C PRO A 20 -1.51 20.19 4.13
N GLU A 21 -2.73 19.96 4.60
CA GLU A 21 -3.31 20.66 5.76
C GLU A 21 -2.52 20.33 7.02
N LEU A 22 -2.18 19.05 7.21
CA LEU A 22 -1.39 18.61 8.34
C LEU A 22 -0.02 19.31 8.41
N LYS A 23 0.68 19.41 7.28
CA LYS A 23 1.96 20.12 7.18
C LYS A 23 1.80 21.61 7.47
N ASN A 24 0.72 22.24 6.98
CA ASN A 24 0.44 23.64 7.28
C ASN A 24 0.26 23.88 8.78
N GLU A 25 -0.51 23.02 9.45
CA GLU A 25 -0.75 23.12 10.90
C GLU A 25 0.54 22.90 11.72
N ILE A 26 1.36 21.91 11.35
CA ILE A 26 2.68 21.71 11.96
C ILE A 26 3.55 22.98 11.85
N SER A 27 3.52 23.63 10.68
CA SER A 27 4.26 24.89 10.48
C SER A 27 3.73 26.04 11.35
N GLN A 28 2.42 26.07 11.66
CA GLN A 28 1.88 27.06 12.61
C GLN A 28 2.43 26.83 14.02
N TYR A 29 2.49 25.58 14.49
CA TYR A 29 3.09 25.24 15.79
C TYR A 29 4.58 25.60 15.85
N ALA A 30 5.33 25.38 14.76
CA ALA A 30 6.74 25.76 14.68
C ALA A 30 6.96 27.27 14.75
N LYS A 31 6.08 28.06 14.10
CA LYS A 31 6.20 29.53 14.05
C LYS A 31 5.70 30.24 15.30
N ASN A 32 4.71 29.67 15.99
CA ASN A 32 4.08 30.30 17.14
C ASN A 32 3.92 29.31 18.30
N LYS A 33 4.74 29.48 19.33
CA LYS A 33 4.73 28.65 20.56
C LYS A 33 3.43 28.72 21.35
N ASN A 34 2.64 29.78 21.16
CA ASN A 34 1.34 29.97 21.79
C ASN A 34 0.18 29.63 20.84
N TYR A 35 0.46 29.00 19.70
CA TYR A 35 -0.59 28.58 18.77
C TYR A 35 -1.53 27.57 19.44
N ASN A 36 -2.83 27.81 19.26
CA ASN A 36 -3.88 26.96 19.79
C ASN A 36 -4.97 26.82 18.74
N ASN A 37 -5.04 25.64 18.12
CA ASN A 37 -6.09 25.28 17.17
C ASN A 37 -7.21 24.46 17.83
N GLN A 38 -7.24 24.40 19.17
CA GLN A 38 -8.16 23.62 19.99
C GLN A 38 -7.98 22.09 19.91
N HIS A 39 -6.98 21.61 19.17
CA HIS A 39 -6.62 20.19 19.01
C HIS A 39 -5.19 19.89 19.47
N ASN A 40 -4.60 20.76 20.28
CA ASN A 40 -3.19 20.72 20.70
C ASN A 40 -2.73 19.35 21.22
N ASP A 41 -3.53 18.67 22.04
CA ASP A 41 -3.18 17.36 22.60
C ASP A 41 -2.98 16.29 21.51
N ALA A 42 -3.82 16.32 20.47
CA ALA A 42 -3.70 15.39 19.35
C ALA A 42 -2.46 15.69 18.50
N TYR A 43 -2.16 16.98 18.28
CA TYR A 43 -0.94 17.38 17.59
C TYR A 43 0.31 17.00 18.37
N HIS A 44 0.35 17.24 19.69
CA HIS A 44 1.47 16.80 20.53
C HIS A 44 1.68 15.28 20.49
N LEU A 45 0.59 14.51 20.55
CA LEU A 45 0.66 13.06 20.38
C LEU A 45 1.22 12.67 18.99
N LEU A 46 0.79 13.32 17.92
CA LEU A 46 1.32 13.07 16.57
C LEU A 46 2.83 13.36 16.49
N LYS A 47 3.28 14.47 17.08
CA LYS A 47 4.71 14.81 17.18
C LYS A 47 5.48 13.72 17.93
N ASP A 48 4.93 13.23 19.02
CA ASP A 48 5.54 12.15 19.81
C ASP A 48 5.56 10.82 19.05
N CYS A 49 4.51 10.50 18.28
CA CYS A 49 4.49 9.35 17.38
C CYS A 49 5.57 9.46 16.30
N PHE A 50 5.79 10.66 15.75
CA PHE A 50 6.86 10.92 14.78
C PHE A 50 8.23 10.67 15.42
N ALA A 51 8.47 11.29 16.58
CA ALA A 51 9.71 11.13 17.32
C ALA A 51 9.99 9.66 17.63
N ASP A 52 9.00 8.93 18.16
CA ASP A 52 9.13 7.50 18.43
C ASP A 52 9.44 6.67 17.20
N PHE A 53 8.72 6.90 16.10
CA PHE A 53 8.85 6.08 14.91
C PHE A 53 10.24 6.23 14.27
N TYR A 54 10.74 7.46 14.24
CA TYR A 54 12.04 7.82 13.65
C TYR A 54 13.19 7.85 14.66
N GLY A 55 12.97 7.42 15.91
CA GLY A 55 14.01 7.31 16.94
C GLY A 55 14.61 8.65 17.38
N PHE A 56 13.83 9.72 17.38
CA PHE A 56 14.21 10.99 17.99
C PHE A 56 13.92 10.97 19.51
N ASN A 57 14.73 11.67 20.29
CA ASN A 57 14.46 11.88 21.70
C ASN A 57 13.26 12.84 21.88
N LYS A 58 12.12 12.36 22.37
CA LYS A 58 10.90 13.17 22.56
C LYS A 58 11.10 14.46 23.37
N LYS A 59 12.02 14.45 24.34
CA LYS A 59 12.27 15.62 25.20
C LYS A 59 12.96 16.76 24.45
N GLU A 60 13.73 16.41 23.43
CA GLU A 60 14.51 17.34 22.62
C GLU A 60 13.84 17.63 21.27
N PHE A 61 13.01 16.71 20.78
CA PHE A 61 12.30 16.83 19.51
C PHE A 61 11.23 17.93 19.58
N SER A 62 11.47 19.04 18.87
CA SER A 62 10.61 20.23 18.90
C SER A 62 9.71 20.33 17.66
N TRP A 63 8.79 21.31 17.68
CA TRP A 63 7.94 21.60 16.52
C TRP A 63 8.74 22.17 15.35
N GLU A 64 9.73 23.00 15.65
CA GLU A 64 10.65 23.59 14.68
C GLU A 64 11.46 22.52 13.95
N VAL A 65 11.98 21.51 14.69
CA VAL A 65 12.69 20.37 14.08
C VAL A 65 11.76 19.56 13.18
N LEU A 66 10.54 19.29 13.61
CA LEU A 66 9.57 18.56 12.77
C LEU A 66 9.22 19.34 11.49
N ASP A 67 8.96 20.64 11.58
CA ASP A 67 8.66 21.49 10.41
C ASP A 67 9.86 21.56 9.45
N GLU A 68 11.08 21.72 9.97
CA GLU A 68 12.31 21.71 9.18
C GLU A 68 12.47 20.40 8.41
N ILE A 69 12.33 19.24 9.08
CA ILE A 69 12.38 17.92 8.44
C ILE A 69 11.34 17.85 7.31
N LEU A 70 10.07 18.19 7.58
CA LEU A 70 9.02 18.07 6.58
C LEU A 70 9.19 19.08 5.43
N ALA A 71 9.82 20.22 5.66
CA ALA A 71 10.08 21.24 4.65
C ALA A 71 11.09 20.78 3.59
N GLU A 72 12.02 19.87 3.93
CA GLU A 72 12.98 19.29 2.99
C GLU A 72 12.34 18.40 1.91
N TYR A 73 11.17 17.85 2.21
CA TYR A 73 10.53 16.84 1.37
C TYR A 73 9.39 17.42 0.54
N ASN A 74 9.27 16.91 -0.69
CA ASN A 74 8.14 17.25 -1.54
C ASN A 74 6.83 16.61 -1.00
N PRO A 75 5.65 17.01 -1.51
CA PRO A 75 4.39 16.49 -0.99
C PRO A 75 4.25 14.96 -1.03
N PHE A 76 4.82 14.28 -2.02
CA PHE A 76 4.71 12.82 -2.16
C PHE A 76 5.63 12.10 -1.17
N GLU A 77 6.84 12.62 -0.97
CA GLU A 77 7.78 12.10 0.03
C GLU A 77 7.22 12.30 1.44
N THR A 78 6.62 13.47 1.69
CA THR A 78 5.93 13.78 2.95
C THR A 78 4.81 12.76 3.25
N GLN A 79 4.08 12.30 2.23
CA GLN A 79 3.06 11.25 2.39
C GLN A 79 3.67 9.92 2.85
N LEU A 80 4.81 9.51 2.27
CA LEU A 80 5.51 8.30 2.67
C LEU A 80 6.06 8.40 4.09
N ILE A 81 6.55 9.58 4.47
CA ILE A 81 7.07 9.87 5.81
C ILE A 81 5.95 9.83 6.86
N LEU A 82 4.86 10.54 6.62
CA LEU A 82 3.77 10.66 7.59
C LEU A 82 2.85 9.44 7.63
N GLY A 83 2.79 8.61 6.58
CA GLY A 83 1.92 7.44 6.52
C GLY A 83 2.06 6.50 7.73
N PRO A 84 3.26 5.96 8.03
CA PRO A 84 3.48 5.10 9.19
C PRO A 84 3.25 5.82 10.52
N VAL A 85 3.58 7.11 10.61
CA VAL A 85 3.37 7.93 11.81
C VAL A 85 1.87 8.08 12.10
N LEU A 86 1.06 8.33 11.07
CA LEU A 86 -0.39 8.41 11.17
C LEU A 86 -1.00 7.07 11.56
N ARG A 87 -0.47 5.95 11.04
CA ARG A 87 -0.91 4.60 11.47
C ARG A 87 -0.64 4.35 12.95
N ARG A 88 0.50 4.80 13.47
CA ARG A 88 0.80 4.76 14.91
C ARG A 88 -0.06 5.72 15.73
N PHE A 89 -0.34 6.90 15.20
CA PHE A 89 -1.28 7.84 15.83
C PHE A 89 -2.67 7.22 15.98
N MET A 90 -3.15 6.51 14.96
CA MET A 90 -4.42 5.78 15.01
C MET A 90 -4.44 4.73 16.13
N GLU A 91 -3.34 4.03 16.42
CA GLU A 91 -3.27 3.08 17.55
C GLU A 91 -3.60 3.74 18.88
N SER A 92 -3.16 4.99 19.04
CA SER A 92 -3.39 5.79 20.25
C SER A 92 -4.77 6.44 20.27
N LYS A 93 -5.51 6.40 19.15
CA LYS A 93 -6.83 7.00 18.96
C LYS A 93 -7.90 5.97 18.60
N ILE A 94 -7.64 4.69 18.87
CA ILE A 94 -8.64 3.64 18.68
C ILE A 94 -9.90 4.01 19.49
N PRO A 95 -11.08 4.16 18.85
CA PRO A 95 -12.31 4.47 19.52
C PRO A 95 -12.73 3.39 20.53
N PRO A 96 -13.63 3.72 21.47
CA PRO A 96 -14.24 2.73 22.34
C PRO A 96 -14.87 1.57 21.55
N GLU A 97 -14.87 0.38 22.16
CA GLU A 97 -15.30 -0.88 21.53
C GLU A 97 -16.71 -0.83 20.93
N ASN A 98 -17.64 -0.11 21.56
CA ASN A 98 -18.99 0.07 21.04
C ASN A 98 -19.02 0.83 19.71
N VAL A 99 -18.14 1.82 19.53
CA VAL A 99 -17.96 2.56 18.28
C VAL A 99 -17.24 1.68 17.26
N LEU A 100 -16.20 0.94 17.66
CA LEU A 100 -15.53 0.01 16.75
C LEU A 100 -16.48 -1.04 16.18
N LYS A 101 -17.41 -1.56 16.98
CA LYS A 101 -18.41 -2.55 16.53
C LYS A 101 -19.37 -2.03 15.46
N THR A 102 -19.57 -0.71 15.35
CA THR A 102 -20.40 -0.16 14.26
C THR A 102 -19.68 -0.22 12.92
N PHE A 103 -18.35 -0.16 12.92
CA PHE A 103 -17.54 -0.31 11.71
C PHE A 103 -17.15 -1.77 11.45
N TYR A 104 -16.83 -2.51 12.51
CA TYR A 104 -16.30 -3.87 12.47
C TYR A 104 -17.04 -4.75 13.47
N PRO A 105 -18.16 -5.35 13.05
CA PRO A 105 -18.88 -6.31 13.88
C PRO A 105 -17.99 -7.47 14.33
N ASN A 106 -17.04 -7.91 13.49
CA ASN A 106 -16.07 -8.95 13.83
C ASN A 106 -14.70 -8.35 14.16
N PRO A 107 -14.05 -8.74 15.28
CA PRO A 107 -12.72 -8.27 15.64
C PRO A 107 -11.62 -8.61 14.61
N SER A 108 -11.77 -9.71 13.86
CA SER A 108 -10.83 -10.10 12.79
C SER A 108 -10.74 -9.06 11.67
N ASP A 109 -11.84 -8.33 11.44
CA ASP A 109 -11.91 -7.28 10.41
C ASP A 109 -11.04 -6.07 10.79
N ARG A 110 -10.50 -6.05 12.01
CA ARG A 110 -9.60 -5.01 12.52
C ARG A 110 -8.13 -5.21 12.17
N MET A 111 -7.80 -6.38 11.63
CA MET A 111 -6.43 -6.67 11.23
C MET A 111 -5.99 -5.71 10.12
N GLY A 112 -4.78 -5.17 10.25
CA GLY A 112 -4.18 -4.29 9.25
C GLY A 112 -4.47 -2.80 9.39
N PHE A 113 -5.23 -2.36 10.41
CA PHE A 113 -5.51 -0.93 10.58
C PHE A 113 -4.29 -0.10 10.92
N THR A 114 -3.43 -0.65 11.75
CA THR A 114 -2.24 0.05 12.24
C THR A 114 -0.97 -0.78 12.08
N THR A 115 -1.14 -2.04 11.70
CA THR A 115 -0.09 -3.01 11.45
C THR A 115 -0.07 -3.40 9.98
N ILE A 116 1.10 -3.79 9.49
CA ILE A 116 1.26 -4.29 8.12
C ILE A 116 0.77 -5.75 8.05
N ASN A 117 -0.11 -6.03 7.09
CA ASN A 117 -0.62 -7.37 6.80
C ASN A 117 0.43 -8.26 6.12
N GLU A 118 0.10 -9.53 5.89
CA GLU A 118 0.96 -10.49 5.19
C GLU A 118 1.31 -10.07 3.75
N ASP A 119 0.39 -9.36 3.09
CA ASP A 119 0.58 -8.76 1.76
C ASP A 119 1.45 -7.49 1.76
N GLY A 120 2.04 -7.14 2.90
CA GLY A 120 2.92 -5.99 3.03
C GLY A 120 2.21 -4.65 2.97
N ARG A 121 0.90 -4.60 3.18
CA ARG A 121 0.12 -3.35 3.14
C ARG A 121 -0.65 -3.14 4.43
N TYR A 122 -0.99 -1.89 4.72
CA TYR A 122 -2.05 -1.62 5.67
C TYR A 122 -3.40 -1.89 5.02
N ARG A 123 -4.47 -1.98 5.81
CA ARG A 123 -5.83 -1.94 5.29
C ARG A 123 -6.18 -0.51 4.82
N ASN A 124 -6.85 -0.39 3.68
CA ASN A 124 -7.40 0.88 3.22
C ASN A 124 -8.43 1.41 4.22
N LEU A 125 -8.42 2.73 4.44
CA LEU A 125 -9.41 3.39 5.28
C LEU A 125 -10.59 3.88 4.45
N GLY A 126 -11.80 3.55 4.91
CA GLY A 126 -13.03 4.22 4.52
C GLY A 126 -13.02 5.70 4.91
N PRO A 127 -13.91 6.52 4.30
CA PRO A 127 -13.96 7.94 4.63
C PRO A 127 -14.42 8.16 6.09
N ASP A 128 -15.40 7.37 6.57
CA ASP A 128 -15.85 7.44 7.97
C ASP A 128 -14.78 6.96 8.95
N GLU A 129 -14.00 5.95 8.56
CA GLU A 129 -12.87 5.45 9.32
C GLU A 129 -11.79 6.55 9.42
N LEU A 130 -11.41 7.17 8.30
CA LEU A 130 -10.49 8.32 8.28
C LEU A 130 -11.00 9.49 9.15
N GLY A 131 -12.31 9.73 9.12
CA GLY A 131 -13.04 10.59 10.06
C GLY A 131 -12.74 10.25 11.51
N CYS A 132 -13.12 9.04 11.88
CA CYS A 132 -13.13 8.53 13.24
C CYS A 132 -11.73 8.43 13.86
N PHE A 133 -10.76 7.87 13.13
CA PHE A 133 -9.44 7.54 13.66
C PHE A 133 -8.43 8.69 13.58
N VAL A 134 -8.64 9.66 12.69
CA VAL A 134 -7.61 10.66 12.38
C VAL A 134 -8.16 12.07 12.31
N THR A 135 -8.99 12.36 11.32
CA THR A 135 -9.29 13.76 10.95
C THR A 135 -10.09 14.51 11.98
N LYS A 136 -11.03 13.85 12.68
CA LYS A 136 -11.74 14.48 13.81
C LYS A 136 -10.80 14.93 14.92
N HIS A 137 -9.78 14.14 15.23
CA HIS A 137 -8.80 14.46 16.27
C HIS A 137 -7.83 15.57 15.86
N LEU A 138 -7.62 15.76 14.55
CA LEU A 138 -6.76 16.80 14.00
C LEU A 138 -7.56 18.03 13.54
N GLY A 139 -8.86 18.12 13.86
CA GLY A 139 -9.69 19.27 13.50
C GLY A 139 -10.02 19.40 12.02
N PHE A 140 -9.91 18.33 11.23
CA PHE A 140 -10.19 18.37 9.79
C PHE A 140 -11.59 17.84 9.49
N THR A 141 -12.41 18.66 8.83
CA THR A 141 -13.67 18.21 8.25
C THR A 141 -13.43 17.67 6.84
N ILE A 142 -13.97 16.50 6.52
CA ILE A 142 -13.89 15.93 5.17
C ILE A 142 -15.22 16.15 4.45
N ILE A 143 -15.15 16.62 3.21
CA ILE A 143 -16.24 16.48 2.24
C ILE A 143 -15.85 15.38 1.27
N TYR A 144 -16.47 14.22 1.42
CA TYR A 144 -16.20 13.06 0.60
C TYR A 144 -17.24 12.94 -0.50
N GLN A 145 -16.80 12.75 -1.75
CA GLN A 145 -17.67 12.47 -2.88
C GLN A 145 -17.18 11.24 -3.62
N LYS A 146 -17.97 10.16 -3.54
CA LYS A 146 -17.79 9.01 -4.43
C LYS A 146 -18.36 9.33 -5.81
N GLU A 147 -17.73 8.80 -6.85
CA GLU A 147 -18.19 8.93 -8.24
C GLU A 147 -19.70 8.66 -8.38
N ALA A 148 -20.40 9.57 -9.07
CA ALA A 148 -21.85 9.57 -9.27
C ALA A 148 -22.70 9.62 -7.98
N GLN A 149 -22.11 9.95 -6.83
CA GLN A 149 -22.83 10.16 -5.56
C GLN A 149 -22.81 11.62 -5.13
N SER A 150 -23.79 12.00 -4.31
CA SER A 150 -23.79 13.32 -3.67
C SER A 150 -22.68 13.39 -2.62
N PRO A 151 -22.04 14.55 -2.43
CA PRO A 151 -21.05 14.73 -1.37
C PRO A 151 -21.63 14.46 0.02
N GLN A 152 -20.85 13.80 0.87
CA GLN A 152 -21.14 13.59 2.29
C GLN A 152 -20.14 14.33 3.17
N ASN A 153 -20.64 14.89 4.27
CA ASN A 153 -19.82 15.63 5.23
C ASN A 153 -19.45 14.74 6.42
N ILE A 154 -18.17 14.71 6.75
CA ILE A 154 -17.63 14.02 7.92
C ILE A 154 -16.97 15.10 8.77
N ASN A 155 -17.72 15.59 9.75
CA ASN A 155 -17.36 16.79 10.51
C ASN A 155 -16.41 16.47 11.66
N ALA A 156 -15.43 17.35 11.87
CA ALA A 156 -14.65 17.42 13.09
C ALA A 156 -15.36 18.30 14.14
N ASP A 157 -15.13 17.99 15.41
CA ASP A 157 -15.47 18.90 16.49
C ASP A 157 -14.51 20.08 16.44
N ASN A 158 -15.00 21.32 16.45
CA ASN A 158 -14.18 22.54 16.28
C ASN A 158 -13.27 22.49 15.03
N PRO A 159 -13.85 22.56 13.82
CA PRO A 159 -13.09 22.39 12.59
C PRO A 159 -12.10 23.54 12.35
N ILE A 160 -10.86 23.17 12.04
CA ILE A 160 -9.78 24.08 11.62
C ILE A 160 -9.89 24.34 10.11
N THR A 161 -10.06 23.27 9.32
CA THR A 161 -10.13 23.35 7.87
C THR A 161 -11.00 22.23 7.29
N GLN A 162 -11.38 22.41 6.03
CA GLN A 162 -12.21 21.49 5.27
C GLN A 162 -11.46 20.94 4.07
N ILE A 163 -11.51 19.61 3.89
CA ILE A 163 -10.78 18.88 2.87
C ILE A 163 -11.78 18.18 1.97
N TYR A 164 -11.81 18.57 0.70
CA TYR A 164 -12.62 17.90 -0.32
C TYR A 164 -11.86 16.70 -0.88
N ILE A 165 -12.53 15.56 -0.93
CA ILE A 165 -11.97 14.27 -1.35
C ILE A 165 -12.93 13.64 -2.35
N HIS A 166 -12.44 13.36 -3.55
CA HIS A 166 -13.14 12.60 -4.58
C HIS A 166 -12.60 11.17 -4.63
N HIS A 167 -13.49 10.22 -4.85
CA HIS A 167 -13.13 8.81 -4.94
C HIS A 167 -13.81 8.13 -6.13
N HIS A 168 -12.98 7.58 -7.02
CA HIS A 168 -13.39 6.87 -8.22
C HIS A 168 -13.20 5.36 -8.04
N GLY A 169 -14.19 4.56 -8.41
CA GLY A 169 -14.13 3.09 -8.28
C GLY A 169 -14.47 2.51 -6.91
N SER A 170 -13.95 1.31 -6.63
CA SER A 170 -14.21 0.57 -5.38
C SER A 170 -13.28 1.03 -4.25
N LEU A 171 -13.64 0.84 -2.98
CA LEU A 171 -12.84 1.31 -1.85
C LEU A 171 -11.37 0.81 -1.88
N ASP A 172 -11.19 -0.46 -2.23
CA ASP A 172 -9.87 -1.12 -2.17
C ASP A 172 -9.02 -0.96 -3.43
N LYS A 173 -9.64 -0.62 -4.55
CA LYS A 173 -8.97 -0.54 -5.86
C LYS A 173 -9.20 0.80 -6.57
N GLY A 174 -9.91 1.70 -5.91
CA GLY A 174 -10.30 3.00 -6.40
C GLY A 174 -9.21 4.04 -6.24
N HIS A 175 -9.38 5.13 -6.96
CA HIS A 175 -8.48 6.28 -6.92
C HIS A 175 -9.07 7.37 -6.05
N TRP A 176 -8.25 7.90 -5.14
CA TRP A 176 -8.61 8.98 -4.25
C TRP A 176 -7.82 10.23 -4.64
N GLU A 177 -8.52 11.35 -4.77
CA GLU A 177 -7.95 12.63 -5.19
C GLU A 177 -8.66 13.79 -4.48
N ARG A 178 -8.07 14.99 -4.45
CA ARG A 178 -8.70 16.15 -3.79
C ARG A 178 -9.38 17.13 -4.76
N THR A 179 -9.38 16.82 -6.04
CA THR A 179 -10.02 17.60 -7.10
C THR A 179 -10.67 16.62 -8.06
N SER A 180 -11.88 16.92 -8.55
CA SER A 180 -12.52 16.17 -9.62
C SER A 180 -11.94 16.50 -11.00
N ASP A 181 -11.11 17.54 -11.11
CA ASP A 181 -10.47 17.96 -12.35
C ASP A 181 -9.07 17.36 -12.46
N VAL A 182 -8.97 16.27 -13.21
CA VAL A 182 -7.72 15.54 -13.47
C VAL A 182 -6.62 16.41 -14.09
N THR A 183 -6.96 17.53 -14.73
CA THR A 183 -5.97 18.45 -15.32
C THR A 183 -5.23 19.30 -14.28
N GLN A 184 -5.74 19.34 -13.04
CA GLN A 184 -5.13 20.04 -11.92
C GLN A 184 -4.20 19.16 -11.08
N ILE A 185 -4.01 17.89 -11.49
CA ILE A 185 -3.10 16.96 -10.81
C ILE A 185 -1.67 17.20 -11.29
N ASP A 186 -0.75 17.47 -10.36
CA ASP A 186 0.67 17.58 -10.66
C ASP A 186 1.38 16.23 -10.48
N GLY A 187 2.22 15.89 -11.46
CA GLY A 187 3.09 14.73 -11.41
C GLY A 187 4.44 15.14 -10.85
N SER A 188 4.55 15.35 -9.54
CA SER A 188 5.88 15.57 -8.96
C SER A 188 6.64 14.24 -8.88
N VAL A 189 7.93 14.28 -9.22
CA VAL A 189 8.79 13.11 -9.28
C VAL A 189 9.44 12.90 -7.91
N LEU A 190 9.31 11.70 -7.35
CA LEU A 190 10.03 11.31 -6.13
C LEU A 190 11.54 11.46 -6.35
N SER A 191 12.29 11.90 -5.34
CA SER A 191 13.76 11.82 -5.42
C SER A 191 14.19 10.35 -5.51
N LYS A 192 15.37 10.10 -6.10
CA LYS A 192 15.88 8.73 -6.32
C LYS A 192 15.81 7.83 -5.07
N PRO A 193 16.23 8.27 -3.86
CA PRO A 193 16.12 7.43 -2.67
C PRO A 193 14.67 7.05 -2.32
N PHE A 194 13.73 7.98 -2.51
CA PHE A 194 12.31 7.72 -2.25
C PHE A 194 11.65 6.88 -3.34
N GLN A 195 12.17 6.91 -4.58
CA GLN A 195 11.74 5.98 -5.62
C GLN A 195 12.06 4.53 -5.22
N ASP A 196 13.28 4.28 -4.72
CA ASP A 196 13.69 2.93 -4.30
C ASP A 196 12.84 2.44 -3.12
N ILE A 197 12.59 3.30 -2.12
CA ILE A 197 11.71 3.00 -0.99
C ILE A 197 10.26 2.74 -1.47
N ALA A 198 9.74 3.57 -2.37
CA ALA A 198 8.39 3.43 -2.91
C ALA A 198 8.23 2.15 -3.74
N LEU A 199 9.25 1.77 -4.52
CA LEU A 199 9.28 0.51 -5.26
C LEU A 199 9.18 -0.68 -4.31
N LYS A 200 9.96 -0.68 -3.23
CA LYS A 200 9.90 -1.70 -2.19
C LYS A 200 8.51 -1.81 -1.54
N PHE A 201 7.87 -0.67 -1.23
CA PHE A 201 6.47 -0.70 -0.76
C PHE A 201 5.50 -1.28 -1.81
N GLY A 202 5.75 -1.03 -3.09
CA GLY A 202 4.93 -1.53 -4.20
C GLY A 202 4.99 -3.04 -4.42
N GLU A 203 6.04 -3.73 -3.94
CA GLU A 203 6.22 -5.17 -4.15
C GLU A 203 5.14 -6.03 -3.48
N GLY A 204 4.46 -5.51 -2.45
CA GLY A 204 3.35 -6.21 -1.80
C GLY A 204 3.80 -7.47 -1.06
N GLN A 205 4.92 -7.37 -0.34
CA GLN A 205 5.41 -8.42 0.56
C GLN A 205 5.76 -7.81 1.92
N ARG A 206 5.28 -8.41 3.00
CA ARG A 206 5.51 -7.91 4.36
C ARG A 206 6.97 -7.61 4.68
N GLN A 207 7.89 -8.51 4.34
CA GLN A 207 9.30 -8.30 4.64
C GLN A 207 9.88 -7.11 3.87
N THR A 208 9.62 -7.01 2.56
CA THR A 208 10.08 -5.88 1.74
C THR A 208 9.52 -4.56 2.27
N THR A 209 8.25 -4.53 2.68
CA THR A 209 7.64 -3.33 3.27
C THR A 209 8.33 -2.95 4.59
N LEU A 210 8.64 -3.91 5.45
CA LEU A 210 9.36 -3.66 6.69
C LEU A 210 10.79 -3.13 6.43
N ASP A 211 11.50 -3.72 5.47
CA ASP A 211 12.82 -3.25 5.06
C ASP A 211 12.77 -1.81 4.51
N ALA A 212 11.74 -1.48 3.72
CA ALA A 212 11.51 -0.13 3.23
C ALA A 212 11.18 0.87 4.35
N LEU A 213 10.48 0.45 5.40
CA LEU A 213 10.26 1.29 6.58
C LEU A 213 11.57 1.55 7.33
N GLU A 214 12.45 0.58 7.43
CA GLU A 214 13.77 0.77 8.05
C GLU A 214 14.67 1.69 7.20
N ASP A 215 14.67 1.53 5.88
CA ASP A 215 15.35 2.46 4.97
C ASP A 215 14.81 3.89 5.13
N LEU A 216 13.48 4.03 5.22
CA LEU A 216 12.83 5.31 5.45
C LEU A 216 13.25 5.90 6.81
N LYS A 217 13.31 5.09 7.87
CA LYS A 217 13.78 5.56 9.18
C LYS A 217 15.22 6.07 9.12
N HIS A 218 16.11 5.30 8.50
CA HIS A 218 17.50 5.69 8.32
C HIS A 218 17.63 6.96 7.48
N LYS A 219 16.80 7.10 6.44
CA LYS A 219 16.79 8.30 5.59
C LYS A 219 16.39 9.56 6.36
N ILE A 220 15.39 9.46 7.23
CA ILE A 220 14.89 10.61 8.01
C ILE A 220 15.75 10.91 9.23
N ASN A 221 16.26 9.88 9.90
CA ASN A 221 17.16 10.04 11.03
C ASN A 221 18.39 9.12 10.87
N PRO A 222 19.43 9.58 10.17
CA PRO A 222 20.66 8.79 9.97
C PRO A 222 21.34 8.36 11.28
N ASN A 223 21.10 9.11 12.37
CA ASN A 223 21.70 8.86 13.69
C ASN A 223 21.01 7.76 14.49
N ILE A 224 19.91 7.18 13.98
CA ILE A 224 19.15 6.11 14.67
C ILE A 224 19.99 4.84 14.96
N HIS A 225 21.14 4.69 14.29
CA HIS A 225 21.99 3.49 14.35
C HIS A 225 22.72 3.21 15.67
N LEU A 226 22.65 4.10 16.66
CA LEU A 226 23.41 3.91 17.91
C LEU A 226 22.62 3.25 19.05
N GLN A 227 21.30 3.04 18.95
CA GLN A 227 20.53 2.50 20.09
C GLN A 227 19.69 1.24 19.83
N HIS A 228 19.31 0.93 18.58
CA HIS A 228 18.38 -0.19 18.31
C HIS A 228 18.96 -1.41 17.58
N ARG A 229 20.28 -1.53 17.45
CA ARG A 229 20.91 -2.85 17.17
C ARG A 229 20.91 -3.81 18.37
N ILE A 230 20.10 -3.50 19.40
CA ILE A 230 19.79 -4.36 20.53
C ILE A 230 18.61 -5.26 20.14
N THR A 231 18.95 -6.48 19.72
CA THR A 231 18.16 -7.71 19.91
C THR A 231 16.75 -7.76 19.30
N PHE A 232 16.66 -7.76 17.96
CA PHE A 232 15.91 -8.88 17.36
C PHE A 232 16.76 -10.12 17.57
N ASN A 233 16.66 -10.72 18.76
CA ASN A 233 17.16 -12.07 18.99
C ASN A 233 16.51 -12.92 17.92
N ALA A 234 17.33 -13.43 17.02
CA ALA A 234 16.96 -14.52 16.15
C ALA A 234 16.59 -15.69 17.08
N GLN A 235 15.33 -15.75 17.53
CA GLN A 235 14.69 -17.04 17.71
C GLN A 235 14.98 -17.78 16.42
N ALA A 236 15.72 -18.89 16.54
CA ALA A 236 16.27 -19.67 15.44
C ALA A 236 15.26 -19.65 14.28
N ARG A 237 15.63 -18.92 13.23
CA ARG A 237 14.85 -18.86 12.00
C ARG A 237 14.58 -20.32 11.63
N PRO A 238 13.34 -20.81 11.54
CA PRO A 238 13.11 -21.87 10.58
C PRO A 238 13.65 -21.31 9.27
N ASP A 239 14.60 -22.01 8.64
CA ASP A 239 15.19 -21.58 7.38
C ASP A 239 14.06 -21.07 6.50
N PRO A 240 14.12 -19.82 6.02
CA PRO A 240 13.05 -19.27 5.21
C PRO A 240 12.83 -20.27 4.08
N ALA A 241 11.64 -20.88 4.06
CA ALA A 241 11.31 -21.86 3.05
C ALA A 241 11.69 -21.25 1.70
N PRO A 242 12.56 -21.89 0.91
CA PRO A 242 13.12 -21.29 -0.29
C PRO A 242 11.99 -20.68 -1.12
N ASN A 243 12.09 -19.38 -1.41
CA ASN A 243 11.04 -18.67 -2.11
C ASN A 243 11.03 -19.13 -3.58
N TYR A 244 10.21 -20.15 -3.86
CA TYR A 244 10.06 -20.75 -5.19
C TYR A 244 9.28 -19.85 -6.17
N SER A 245 8.85 -18.65 -5.78
CA SER A 245 8.09 -17.77 -6.68
C SER A 245 8.88 -17.39 -7.94
N PHE A 246 10.20 -17.26 -7.83
CA PHE A 246 11.08 -17.07 -8.99
C PHE A 246 11.10 -18.31 -9.89
N LEU A 247 11.21 -19.52 -9.32
CA LEU A 247 11.21 -20.78 -10.06
C LEU A 247 9.84 -21.06 -10.71
N LEU A 248 8.74 -20.68 -10.06
CA LEU A 248 7.39 -20.76 -10.62
C LEU A 248 7.20 -19.78 -11.78
N LYS A 249 7.65 -18.53 -11.65
CA LYS A 249 7.60 -17.54 -12.75
C LYS A 249 8.50 -17.94 -13.92
N ALA A 250 9.71 -18.40 -13.64
CA ALA A 250 10.64 -18.89 -14.66
C ALA A 250 10.11 -20.16 -15.35
N GLY A 251 9.51 -21.08 -14.59
CA GLY A 251 8.86 -22.27 -15.12
C GLY A 251 7.66 -21.95 -16.00
N ALA A 252 6.80 -21.02 -15.58
CA ALA A 252 5.68 -20.55 -16.39
C ALA A 252 6.14 -19.89 -17.69
N PHE A 253 7.18 -19.04 -17.63
CA PHE A 253 7.76 -18.41 -18.81
C PHE A 253 8.36 -19.44 -19.76
N LEU A 254 9.17 -20.37 -19.25
CA LEU A 254 9.79 -21.43 -20.06
C LEU A 254 8.74 -22.34 -20.70
N ALA A 255 7.70 -22.73 -19.96
CA ALA A 255 6.59 -23.52 -20.50
C ALA A 255 5.87 -22.77 -21.63
N SER A 256 5.60 -21.48 -21.46
CA SER A 256 4.96 -20.66 -22.50
C SER A 256 5.84 -20.55 -23.75
N ALA A 257 7.15 -20.35 -23.60
CA ALA A 257 8.10 -20.25 -24.69
C ALA A 257 8.22 -21.58 -25.47
N LEU A 258 8.25 -22.71 -24.76
CA LEU A 258 8.25 -24.04 -25.37
C LEU A 258 6.96 -24.34 -26.14
N CYS A 259 5.80 -23.94 -25.61
CA CYS A 259 4.53 -24.08 -26.34
C CYS A 259 4.52 -23.27 -27.65
N VAL A 260 5.01 -22.02 -27.63
CA VAL A 260 5.09 -21.19 -28.84
C VAL A 260 6.07 -21.80 -29.85
N ALA A 261 7.24 -22.25 -29.40
CA ALA A 261 8.23 -22.89 -30.26
C ALA A 261 7.70 -24.19 -30.90
N ALA A 262 7.02 -25.04 -30.12
CA ALA A 262 6.40 -26.27 -30.63
C ALA A 262 5.33 -25.97 -31.69
N PHE A 263 4.50 -24.95 -31.47
CA PHE A 263 3.51 -24.52 -32.45
C PHE A 263 4.16 -24.01 -33.75
N ALA A 264 5.24 -23.22 -33.64
CA ALA A 264 5.97 -22.73 -34.80
C ALA A 264 6.58 -23.87 -35.64
N VAL A 265 7.18 -24.88 -34.98
CA VAL A 265 7.74 -26.06 -35.67
C VAL A 265 6.63 -26.86 -36.36
N ALA A 266 5.50 -27.08 -35.68
CA ALA A 266 4.36 -27.78 -36.27
C ALA A 266 3.79 -27.04 -37.49
N ALA A 267 3.70 -25.70 -37.42
CA ALA A 267 3.25 -24.88 -38.55
C ALA A 267 4.23 -24.94 -39.74
N LEU A 268 5.54 -24.89 -39.49
CA LEU A 268 6.55 -25.02 -40.54
C LEU A 268 6.54 -26.42 -41.18
N ALA A 269 6.40 -27.47 -40.38
CA ALA A 269 6.28 -28.83 -40.88
C ALA A 269 5.01 -29.00 -41.75
N TRP A 270 3.90 -28.40 -41.34
CA TRP A 270 2.66 -28.38 -42.12
C TRP A 270 2.84 -27.69 -43.47
N VAL A 271 3.44 -26.48 -43.48
CA VAL A 271 3.74 -25.74 -44.71
C VAL A 271 4.64 -26.56 -45.63
N GLY A 272 5.68 -27.20 -45.10
CA GLY A 272 6.54 -28.09 -45.87
C GLY A 272 5.79 -29.27 -46.51
N LEU A 273 4.85 -29.86 -45.76
CA LEU A 273 4.03 -30.99 -46.24
C LEU A 273 3.05 -30.57 -47.34
N VAL A 274 2.46 -29.36 -47.24
CA VAL A 274 1.60 -28.78 -48.28
C VAL A 274 2.40 -28.40 -49.54
N VAL A 275 3.63 -27.91 -49.39
CA VAL A 275 4.48 -27.49 -50.51
C VAL A 275 5.06 -28.69 -51.26
N ILE A 276 5.41 -29.77 -50.55
CA ILE A 276 6.06 -30.96 -51.14
C ILE A 276 5.04 -32.02 -51.56
N GLY A 277 3.94 -32.17 -50.82
CA GLY A 277 2.89 -33.15 -51.10
C GLY A 277 1.72 -32.53 -51.84
N SER A 278 1.56 -32.84 -53.12
CA SER A 278 0.36 -32.50 -53.92
C SER A 278 -0.87 -33.32 -53.48
N ILE A 279 -1.18 -33.36 -52.17
CA ILE A 279 -2.23 -34.20 -51.57
C ILE A 279 -3.40 -33.32 -51.18
N ALA A 280 -4.61 -33.68 -51.63
CA ALA A 280 -5.84 -32.99 -51.27
C ALA A 280 -6.02 -32.98 -49.73
N ALA A 281 -6.19 -31.78 -49.19
CA ALA A 281 -5.97 -31.41 -47.79
C ALA A 281 -7.13 -31.58 -46.75
N PRO A 282 -8.29 -32.25 -46.96
CA PRO A 282 -9.37 -32.17 -45.96
C PRO A 282 -9.08 -32.84 -44.60
N PRO A 283 -8.61 -34.10 -44.51
CA PRO A 283 -8.58 -34.80 -43.22
C PRO A 283 -7.41 -34.36 -42.33
N ALA A 284 -6.30 -33.95 -42.93
CA ALA A 284 -5.13 -33.51 -42.18
C ALA A 284 -5.36 -32.13 -41.53
N ALA A 285 -6.09 -31.23 -42.18
CA ALA A 285 -6.39 -29.90 -41.62
C ALA A 285 -7.24 -29.99 -40.34
N ALA A 286 -8.17 -30.96 -40.27
CA ALA A 286 -9.01 -31.18 -39.09
C ALA A 286 -8.21 -31.67 -37.88
N ALA A 287 -7.19 -32.52 -38.07
CA ALA A 287 -6.34 -33.00 -36.99
C ALA A 287 -5.51 -31.89 -36.35
N PHE A 288 -5.00 -30.95 -37.15
CA PHE A 288 -4.24 -29.79 -36.64
C PHE A 288 -5.12 -28.78 -35.90
N ALA A 289 -6.35 -28.53 -36.39
CA ALA A 289 -7.30 -27.67 -35.69
C ALA A 289 -7.68 -28.22 -34.31
N LEU A 290 -7.90 -29.54 -34.20
CA LEU A 290 -8.21 -30.19 -32.93
C LEU A 290 -7.01 -30.20 -31.97
N ALA A 291 -5.80 -30.41 -32.47
CA ALA A 291 -4.58 -30.33 -31.65
C ALA A 291 -4.33 -28.91 -31.11
N GLY A 292 -4.55 -27.87 -31.94
CA GLY A 292 -4.45 -26.47 -31.54
C GLY A 292 -5.47 -26.08 -30.46
N LEU A 293 -6.72 -26.52 -30.61
CA LEU A 293 -7.76 -26.30 -29.59
C LEU A 293 -7.44 -27.02 -28.28
N GLY A 294 -6.96 -28.27 -28.33
CA GLY A 294 -6.54 -29.02 -27.15
C GLY A 294 -5.40 -28.34 -26.40
N ALA A 295 -4.37 -27.88 -27.11
CA ALA A 295 -3.25 -27.14 -26.52
C ALA A 295 -3.70 -25.80 -25.90
N GLY A 296 -4.63 -25.09 -26.55
CA GLY A 296 -5.20 -23.84 -26.03
C GLY A 296 -5.97 -24.04 -24.73
N VAL A 297 -6.78 -25.10 -24.64
CA VAL A 297 -7.53 -25.44 -23.41
C VAL A 297 -6.57 -25.83 -22.27
N CYS A 298 -5.53 -26.61 -22.55
CA CYS A 298 -4.52 -26.97 -21.55
C CYS A 298 -3.73 -25.74 -21.04
N ALA A 299 -3.31 -24.85 -21.94
CA ALA A 299 -2.62 -23.61 -21.57
C ALA A 299 -3.53 -22.67 -20.74
N TYR A 300 -4.81 -22.56 -21.11
CA TYR A 300 -5.79 -21.79 -20.35
C TYR A 300 -6.06 -22.40 -18.96
N GLY A 301 -6.11 -23.73 -18.86
CA GLY A 301 -6.23 -24.45 -17.60
C GLY A 301 -5.07 -24.13 -16.64
N LEU A 302 -3.83 -24.23 -17.14
CA LEU A 302 -2.61 -23.91 -16.37
C LEU A 302 -2.56 -22.45 -15.94
N PHE A 303 -2.96 -21.53 -16.81
CA PHE A 303 -3.05 -20.10 -16.50
C PHE A 303 -4.09 -19.82 -15.40
N LYS A 304 -5.26 -20.47 -15.48
CA LYS A 304 -6.32 -20.32 -14.49
C LYS A 304 -5.97 -20.94 -13.14
N THR A 305 -5.28 -22.07 -13.10
CA THR A 305 -4.76 -22.65 -11.84
C THR A 305 -3.67 -21.80 -11.23
N SER A 306 -2.80 -21.18 -12.03
CA SER A 306 -1.79 -20.23 -11.57
C SER A 306 -2.40 -18.99 -10.90
N GLN A 307 -3.61 -18.58 -11.29
CA GLN A 307 -4.32 -17.47 -10.63
C GLN A 307 -5.08 -17.88 -9.36
N ARG A 308 -5.27 -19.17 -9.11
CA ARG A 308 -6.10 -19.67 -8.00
C ARG A 308 -5.34 -19.81 -6.68
N ASP A 309 -4.01 -19.70 -6.70
CA ASP A 309 -3.14 -19.94 -5.53
C ASP A 309 -3.06 -18.75 -4.54
N ASN A 310 -4.15 -17.97 -4.42
CA ASN A 310 -4.26 -16.83 -3.50
C ASN A 310 -5.23 -17.04 -2.32
N SER A 311 -5.68 -18.27 -2.05
CA SER A 311 -6.49 -18.61 -0.87
C SER A 311 -6.59 -20.14 -0.83
N THR A 312 -6.13 -20.89 0.17
CA THR A 312 -6.36 -20.79 1.60
C THR A 312 -5.38 -21.80 2.22
N ILE A 313 -4.36 -21.33 2.94
CA ILE A 313 -3.61 -22.20 3.84
C ILE A 313 -4.38 -22.14 5.16
N GLU A 314 -5.14 -23.19 5.49
CA GLU A 314 -5.65 -23.36 6.85
C GLU A 314 -4.47 -23.39 7.82
N PRO A 315 -4.39 -22.48 8.81
CA PRO A 315 -3.32 -22.54 9.78
C PRO A 315 -3.46 -23.81 10.63
N GLN A 316 -2.41 -24.63 10.67
CA GLN A 316 -2.33 -25.72 11.63
C GLN A 316 -2.43 -25.15 13.06
N PRO A 317 -3.20 -25.80 13.96
CA PRO A 317 -3.28 -25.37 15.35
C PRO A 317 -1.91 -25.51 16.02
N ALA A 318 -1.39 -24.40 16.55
CA ALA A 318 -0.16 -24.38 17.31
C ALA A 318 -0.33 -25.18 18.61
N TYR A 319 0.45 -26.25 18.76
CA TYR A 319 0.61 -26.97 20.03
C TYR A 319 1.43 -26.11 21.00
N HIS A 320 0.78 -25.55 22.02
CA HIS A 320 1.48 -25.02 23.19
C HIS A 320 1.94 -26.17 24.09
N LYS A 321 3.27 -26.35 24.22
CA LYS A 321 3.85 -27.02 25.39
C LYS A 321 3.89 -26.01 26.54
N LEU A 322 3.14 -26.30 27.60
CA LEU A 322 3.28 -25.64 28.89
C LEU A 322 4.60 -26.10 29.53
N VAL A 323 5.45 -25.13 29.88
CA VAL A 323 6.53 -25.25 30.86
C VAL A 323 6.39 -24.09 31.83
#